data_AF-A0A2S5MWL2-F1
#
_entry.id   AF-A0A2S5MWL2-F1
#
_cell.length_a   1.000
_cell.length_b   1.000
_cell.length_c   1.000
_cell.angle_alpha   90.00
_cell.angle_beta   90.00
_cell.angle_gamma   90.00
#
_symmetry.space_group_name_H-M   'P 1'
#
loop_
_entity.id
_entity.type
_entity.pdbx_description
1 polymer ?
#
loop_
_entity_poly.entity_id
_entity_poly.type
_entity_poly.pdbx_seq_one_letter_code
_entity_poly.pdbx_strand_id
1 'polypeptide(L)'
;MPVDLRHVSRALISVSDKTGLVEFARVLATHGVELVSTGGTRKALAEAGLAVRDVADLTQFPEMMDGRLKTLHPKVHGGLLAIRENPEHEAAMLAHDIRPIDLLVVNLYPFEAALAKGALFEECVENIDIGGPAMIRAASKNHDDVAVVVDPDDYAALIEELAAMNGATRLATRRRLAQKAFARTAAYDAAISNWLAQQIGEASPPLRAFGGRLA
;
A
#
# COMPACT_ATOMS: atom_id res chain seq x y z
N MET A 1 1.27 -18.84 16.77
CA MET A 1 2.29 -17.83 17.11
C MET A 1 2.82 -17.26 15.81
N PRO A 2 3.09 -15.94 15.71
CA PRO A 2 3.61 -15.37 14.47
C PRO A 2 4.97 -15.98 14.15
N VAL A 3 5.20 -16.29 12.87
CA VAL A 3 6.52 -16.75 12.39
C VAL A 3 7.45 -15.55 12.26
N ASP A 4 8.72 -15.74 12.57
CA ASP A 4 9.70 -14.66 12.43
C ASP A 4 9.92 -14.32 10.95
N LEU A 5 10.20 -15.33 10.11
CA LEU A 5 10.48 -15.15 8.69
C LEU A 5 9.26 -15.43 7.82
N ARG A 6 8.94 -14.48 6.93
CA ARG A 6 7.92 -14.63 5.88
C ARG A 6 8.52 -14.39 4.52
N HIS A 7 8.53 -15.42 3.68
CA HIS A 7 8.99 -15.32 2.29
C HIS A 7 8.06 -14.40 1.50
N VAL A 8 8.64 -13.46 0.74
CA VAL A 8 7.87 -12.60 -0.15
C VAL A 8 7.71 -13.32 -1.48
N SER A 9 6.52 -13.83 -1.76
CA SER A 9 6.20 -14.47 -3.04
C SER A 9 5.47 -13.54 -4.00
N ARG A 10 4.71 -12.57 -3.46
CA ARG A 10 4.00 -11.56 -4.24
C ARG A 10 4.07 -10.18 -3.62
N ALA A 11 4.33 -9.19 -4.46
CA ALA A 11 4.27 -7.78 -4.12
C ALA A 11 3.13 -7.07 -4.87
N LEU A 12 2.24 -6.39 -4.14
CA LEU A 12 1.28 -5.44 -4.70
C LEU A 12 1.86 -4.03 -4.61
N ILE A 13 2.05 -3.39 -5.76
CA ILE A 13 2.72 -2.08 -5.87
C ILE A 13 1.77 -1.07 -6.51
N SER A 14 1.47 0.01 -5.79
CA SER A 14 0.63 1.11 -6.28
C SER A 14 1.14 2.44 -5.72
N VAL A 15 1.98 3.13 -6.50
CA VAL A 15 2.68 4.34 -6.05
C VAL A 15 2.45 5.53 -6.97
N SER A 16 2.18 6.69 -6.35
CA SER A 16 2.16 7.99 -7.01
C SER A 16 3.58 8.48 -7.26
N ASP A 17 4.40 8.55 -6.21
CA ASP A 17 5.83 8.83 -6.29
C ASP A 17 6.60 7.57 -6.69
N LYS A 18 7.35 7.65 -7.79
CA LYS A 18 8.07 6.53 -8.41
C LYS A 18 9.57 6.56 -8.11
N THR A 19 10.00 7.41 -7.18
CA THR A 19 11.39 7.47 -6.72
C THR A 19 11.87 6.08 -6.29
N GLY A 20 12.97 5.60 -6.87
CA GLY A 20 13.55 4.28 -6.57
C GLY A 20 12.73 3.07 -7.00
N LEU A 21 11.53 3.24 -7.56
CA LEU A 21 10.58 2.15 -7.83
C LEU A 21 11.16 1.04 -8.71
N VAL A 22 11.80 1.42 -9.83
CA VAL A 22 12.27 0.45 -10.83
C VAL A 22 13.42 -0.39 -10.27
N GLU A 23 14.36 0.23 -9.57
CA GLU A 23 15.48 -0.48 -8.94
C GLU A 23 14.98 -1.45 -7.88
N PHE A 24 14.08 -0.97 -7.00
CA PHE A 24 13.45 -1.80 -5.99
C PHE A 24 12.71 -3.00 -6.58
N ALA A 25 11.89 -2.78 -7.62
CA ALA A 25 11.15 -3.84 -8.27
C ALA A 25 12.03 -4.85 -9.03
N ARG A 26 13.19 -4.41 -9.55
CA ARG A 26 14.19 -5.35 -10.13
C ARG A 26 14.72 -6.30 -9.07
N VAL A 27 15.06 -5.81 -7.88
CA VAL A 27 15.52 -6.66 -6.78
C VAL A 27 14.44 -7.68 -6.41
N LEU A 28 13.19 -7.24 -6.24
CA LEU A 28 12.07 -8.15 -5.99
C LEU A 28 11.98 -9.24 -7.07
N ALA A 29 12.08 -8.87 -8.35
CA ALA A 29 12.05 -9.84 -9.45
C ALA A 29 13.22 -10.83 -9.40
N THR A 30 14.43 -10.43 -8.97
CA THR A 30 15.56 -11.37 -8.80
C THR A 30 15.33 -12.42 -7.71
N HIS A 31 14.48 -12.12 -6.72
CA HIS A 31 14.02 -13.08 -5.71
C HIS A 31 12.80 -13.89 -6.16
N GLY A 32 12.37 -13.78 -7.43
CA GLY A 32 11.22 -14.52 -7.96
C GLY A 32 9.86 -14.00 -7.48
N VAL A 33 9.80 -12.76 -6.98
CA VAL A 33 8.54 -12.15 -6.50
C VAL A 33 7.62 -11.85 -7.69
N GLU A 34 6.38 -12.32 -7.64
CA GLU A 34 5.32 -11.91 -8.57
C GLU A 34 4.95 -10.44 -8.33
N LEU A 35 5.19 -9.58 -9.31
CA LEU A 35 4.80 -8.17 -9.25
C LEU A 35 3.36 -8.00 -9.73
N VAL A 36 2.52 -7.42 -8.88
CA VAL A 36 1.15 -7.02 -9.21
C VAL A 36 1.03 -5.51 -9.08
N SER A 37 0.47 -4.84 -10.09
CA SER A 37 0.34 -3.39 -10.09
C SER A 37 -0.83 -2.93 -10.96
N THR A 38 -1.11 -1.63 -10.97
CA THR A 38 -2.14 -1.02 -11.81
C THR A 38 -1.74 0.38 -12.29
N GLY A 39 -2.45 0.88 -13.30
CA GLY A 39 -2.30 2.24 -13.83
C GLY A 39 -0.86 2.64 -14.16
N GLY A 40 -0.50 3.88 -13.80
CA GLY A 40 0.82 4.44 -14.09
C GLY A 40 1.99 3.73 -13.42
N THR A 41 1.76 3.02 -12.31
CA THR A 41 2.80 2.20 -11.66
C THR A 41 3.12 0.98 -12.52
N ARG A 42 2.09 0.25 -12.96
CA ARG A 42 2.25 -0.89 -13.87
C ARG A 42 2.99 -0.50 -15.14
N LYS A 43 2.58 0.62 -15.76
CA LYS A 43 3.21 1.14 -16.97
C LYS A 43 4.71 1.37 -16.78
N ALA A 44 5.10 2.08 -15.71
CA ALA A 44 6.51 2.35 -15.43
C ALA A 44 7.34 1.07 -15.21
N LEU A 45 6.77 0.06 -14.54
CA LEU A 45 7.43 -1.23 -14.34
C LEU A 45 7.57 -2.01 -15.65
N ALA A 46 6.53 -2.05 -16.48
CA ALA A 46 6.53 -2.72 -17.77
C ALA A 46 7.52 -2.07 -18.76
N GLU A 47 7.58 -0.73 -18.80
CA GLU A 47 8.55 0.02 -19.62
C GLU A 47 10.00 -0.25 -19.20
N ALA A 48 10.24 -0.60 -17.93
CA ALA A 48 11.54 -1.06 -17.45
C ALA A 48 11.84 -2.54 -17.78
N GLY A 49 10.95 -3.23 -18.50
CA GLY A 49 11.10 -4.63 -18.90
C GLY A 49 10.79 -5.64 -17.80
N LEU A 50 10.08 -5.23 -16.74
CA LEU A 50 9.67 -6.14 -15.66
C LEU A 50 8.35 -6.83 -16.00
N ALA A 51 8.26 -8.12 -15.68
CA ALA A 51 7.01 -8.86 -15.74
C ALA A 51 6.09 -8.38 -14.60
N VAL A 52 4.97 -7.74 -14.97
CA VAL A 52 4.01 -7.19 -14.01
C VAL A 52 2.58 -7.52 -14.43
N ARG A 53 1.86 -8.17 -13.51
CA ARG A 53 0.44 -8.54 -13.68
C ARG A 53 -0.46 -7.37 -13.31
N ASP A 54 -1.57 -7.18 -14.04
CA ASP A 54 -2.55 -6.17 -13.64
C ASP A 54 -3.32 -6.62 -12.40
N VAL A 55 -3.70 -5.66 -11.56
CA VAL A 55 -4.73 -5.88 -10.54
C VAL A 55 -6.04 -6.31 -11.19
N ALA A 56 -6.42 -5.77 -12.35
CA ALA A 56 -7.62 -6.18 -13.07
C ALA A 56 -7.61 -7.69 -13.45
N ASP A 57 -6.43 -8.22 -13.79
CA ASP A 57 -6.26 -9.66 -14.07
C ASP A 57 -6.39 -10.51 -12.80
N LEU A 58 -6.08 -9.94 -11.63
CA LEU A 58 -6.24 -10.60 -10.34
C LEU A 58 -7.70 -10.56 -9.88
N THR A 59 -8.36 -9.41 -10.02
CA THR A 59 -9.74 -9.20 -9.56
C THR A 59 -10.78 -9.74 -10.52
N GLN A 60 -10.45 -9.88 -11.81
CA GLN A 60 -11.40 -10.10 -12.91
C GLN A 60 -12.46 -8.98 -12.97
N PHE A 61 -12.07 -7.77 -12.55
CA PHE A 61 -12.93 -6.61 -12.47
C PHE A 61 -12.19 -5.38 -13.01
N PRO A 62 -12.79 -4.63 -13.95
CA PRO A 62 -12.13 -3.47 -14.55
C PRO A 62 -12.03 -2.29 -13.56
N GLU A 63 -11.14 -1.36 -13.87
CA GLU A 63 -11.16 -0.04 -13.25
C GLU A 63 -12.46 0.70 -13.58
N MET A 64 -13.08 1.36 -12.58
CA MET A 64 -14.32 2.12 -12.75
C MET A 64 -14.29 3.49 -12.07
N MET A 65 -15.24 4.36 -12.45
CA MET A 65 -15.45 5.69 -11.85
C MET A 65 -14.20 6.57 -11.90
N ASP A 66 -13.62 6.71 -13.10
CA ASP A 66 -12.39 7.49 -13.34
C ASP A 66 -11.22 7.12 -12.43
N GLY A 67 -11.17 5.83 -12.07
CA GLY A 67 -10.11 5.27 -11.25
C GLY A 67 -10.32 5.34 -9.75
N ARG A 68 -11.47 5.81 -9.29
CA ARG A 68 -11.85 5.77 -7.87
C ARG A 68 -12.02 4.34 -7.34
N LEU A 69 -12.38 3.40 -8.22
CA LEU A 69 -12.54 1.99 -7.86
C LEU A 69 -11.60 1.10 -8.68
N LYS A 70 -10.50 0.68 -8.06
CA LYS A 70 -9.51 -0.26 -8.63
C LYS A 70 -9.21 -1.43 -7.70
N THR A 71 -8.81 -1.11 -6.47
CA THR A 71 -8.23 -2.08 -5.52
C THR A 71 -9.14 -2.45 -4.35
N LEU A 72 -10.29 -1.78 -4.20
CA LEU A 72 -11.31 -2.09 -3.20
C LEU A 72 -12.09 -3.36 -3.61
N HIS A 73 -11.39 -4.50 -3.60
CA HIS A 73 -11.91 -5.77 -4.07
C HIS A 73 -11.54 -6.91 -3.09
N PRO A 74 -12.42 -7.90 -2.85
CA PRO A 74 -12.14 -9.02 -1.95
C PRO A 74 -10.87 -9.81 -2.31
N LYS A 75 -10.56 -9.98 -3.61
CA LYS A 75 -9.32 -10.66 -4.03
C LYS A 75 -8.04 -9.90 -3.62
N VAL A 76 -8.10 -8.57 -3.52
CA VAL A 76 -6.97 -7.76 -3.03
C VAL A 76 -6.93 -7.82 -1.50
N HIS A 77 -8.02 -7.43 -0.85
CA HIS A 77 -8.05 -7.32 0.60
C HIS A 77 -7.99 -8.67 1.31
N GLY A 78 -8.54 -9.73 0.73
CA GLY A 78 -8.38 -11.10 1.23
C GLY A 78 -6.93 -11.58 1.15
N GLY A 79 -6.22 -11.22 0.08
CA GLY A 79 -4.79 -11.50 -0.06
C GLY A 79 -3.95 -10.81 1.02
N LEU A 80 -4.33 -9.58 1.40
CA LEU A 80 -3.68 -8.79 2.45
C LEU A 80 -4.08 -9.21 3.88
N LEU A 81 -5.36 -9.54 4.12
CA LEU A 81 -5.93 -9.72 5.47
C LEU A 81 -5.96 -11.16 5.97
N ALA A 82 -5.84 -12.14 5.09
CA ALA A 82 -5.92 -13.53 5.52
C ALA A 82 -4.72 -13.89 6.42
N ILE A 83 -5.00 -14.47 7.58
CA ILE A 83 -3.99 -14.96 8.52
C ILE A 83 -3.46 -16.26 7.93
N ARG A 84 -2.15 -16.35 7.72
CA ARG A 84 -1.50 -17.55 7.19
C ARG A 84 -1.50 -18.65 8.27
N GLU A 85 -1.50 -19.91 7.84
CA GLU A 85 -1.60 -21.10 8.71
C GLU A 85 -2.85 -21.13 9.62
N ASN A 86 -3.86 -20.31 9.32
CA ASN A 86 -5.19 -20.43 9.89
C ASN A 86 -6.06 -21.26 8.91
N PRO A 87 -6.50 -22.48 9.29
CA PRO A 87 -7.23 -23.37 8.38
C PRO A 87 -8.51 -22.77 7.79
N GLU A 88 -9.23 -21.95 8.56
CA GLU A 88 -10.47 -21.32 8.10
C GLU A 88 -10.19 -20.23 7.06
N HIS A 89 -9.16 -19.42 7.29
CA HIS A 89 -8.74 -18.39 6.34
C HIS A 89 -8.18 -19.00 5.06
N GLU A 90 -7.34 -20.05 5.15
CA GLU A 90 -6.79 -20.75 4.00
C GLU A 90 -7.89 -21.44 3.17
N ALA A 91 -8.87 -22.06 3.83
CA ALA A 91 -10.03 -22.64 3.16
C ALA A 91 -10.85 -21.58 2.42
N ALA A 92 -11.11 -20.43 3.06
CA ALA A 92 -11.80 -19.32 2.42
C ALA A 92 -11.02 -18.75 1.23
N MET A 93 -9.70 -18.59 1.37
CA MET A 93 -8.84 -18.13 0.28
C MET A 93 -8.89 -19.09 -0.92
N LEU A 94 -8.79 -20.39 -0.67
CA LEU A 94 -8.86 -21.42 -1.71
C LEU A 94 -10.23 -21.41 -2.41
N ALA A 95 -11.32 -21.38 -1.63
CA ALA A 95 -12.68 -21.41 -2.15
C ALA A 95 -13.01 -20.20 -3.05
N HIS A 96 -12.38 -19.06 -2.81
CA HIS A 96 -12.63 -17.82 -3.53
C HIS A 96 -11.51 -17.42 -4.50
N ASP A 97 -10.56 -18.31 -4.78
CA ASP A 97 -9.40 -18.04 -5.65
C ASP A 97 -8.65 -16.76 -5.25
N ILE A 98 -8.40 -16.64 -3.94
CA ILE A 98 -7.63 -15.55 -3.35
C ILE A 98 -6.24 -16.09 -3.08
N ARG A 99 -5.25 -15.47 -3.68
CA ARG A 99 -3.84 -15.80 -3.46
C ARG A 99 -3.22 -14.77 -2.50
N PRO A 100 -2.24 -15.17 -1.66
CA PRO A 100 -1.63 -14.27 -0.68
C PRO A 100 -0.89 -13.09 -1.32
N ILE A 101 -0.84 -11.96 -0.60
CA ILE A 101 0.05 -10.82 -0.89
C ILE A 101 0.93 -10.66 0.33
N ASP A 102 2.25 -10.69 0.14
CA ASP A 102 3.23 -10.73 1.25
C ASP A 102 3.92 -9.37 1.44
N LEU A 103 3.96 -8.56 0.38
CA LEU A 103 4.48 -7.21 0.38
C LEU A 103 3.49 -6.25 -0.27
N LEU A 104 3.14 -5.18 0.44
CA LEU A 104 2.41 -4.04 -0.09
C LEU A 104 3.35 -2.84 -0.20
N VAL A 105 3.41 -2.20 -1.36
CA VAL A 105 4.18 -0.97 -1.59
C VAL A 105 3.24 0.10 -2.11
N VAL A 106 2.90 1.07 -1.25
CA VAL A 106 1.90 2.10 -1.56
C VAL A 106 2.29 3.43 -0.96
N ASN A 107 2.43 4.47 -1.80
CA ASN A 107 2.42 5.85 -1.34
C ASN A 107 1.17 6.56 -1.87
N LEU A 108 0.60 7.39 -1.00
CA LEU A 108 -0.72 8.00 -1.18
C LEU A 108 -0.69 9.10 -2.25
N TYR A 109 -1.86 9.48 -2.74
CA TYR A 109 -1.99 10.62 -3.65
C TYR A 109 -1.51 11.89 -2.94
N PRO A 110 -0.96 12.86 -3.69
CA PRO A 110 -0.24 14.00 -3.12
C PRO A 110 -1.21 15.09 -2.63
N PHE A 111 -2.21 14.74 -1.81
CA PHE A 111 -3.21 15.65 -1.26
C PHE A 111 -2.55 16.84 -0.53
N GLU A 112 -1.59 16.58 0.37
CA GLU A 112 -0.88 17.66 1.08
C GLU A 112 -0.10 18.58 0.12
N ALA A 113 0.39 18.06 -1.01
CA ALA A 113 1.06 18.87 -2.01
C ALA A 113 0.07 19.68 -2.88
N ALA A 114 -1.13 19.14 -3.15
CA ALA A 114 -2.21 19.88 -3.80
C ALA A 114 -2.65 21.07 -2.94
N LEU A 115 -2.80 20.85 -1.61
CA LEU A 115 -3.07 21.92 -0.65
C LEU A 115 -1.97 23.00 -0.67
N ALA A 116 -0.70 22.59 -0.63
CA ALA A 116 0.42 23.52 -0.64
C ALA A 116 0.50 24.38 -1.92
N LYS A 117 -0.06 23.90 -3.03
CA LYS A 117 -0.16 24.64 -4.29
C LYS A 117 -1.38 25.56 -4.39
N GLY A 118 -2.28 25.54 -3.41
CA GLY A 118 -3.53 26.29 -3.45
C GLY A 118 -4.50 25.75 -4.51
N ALA A 119 -4.53 24.43 -4.71
CA ALA A 119 -5.45 23.77 -5.63
C ALA A 119 -6.92 24.11 -5.32
N LEU A 120 -7.76 24.09 -6.35
CA LEU A 120 -9.21 24.30 -6.20
C LEU A 120 -9.85 23.17 -5.40
N PHE A 121 -11.07 23.41 -4.91
CA PHE A 121 -11.80 22.46 -4.08
C PHE A 121 -11.93 21.09 -4.75
N GLU A 122 -12.39 21.07 -6.01
CA GLU A 122 -12.60 19.84 -6.79
C GLU A 122 -11.29 19.09 -7.00
N GLU A 123 -10.19 19.80 -7.28
CA GLU A 123 -8.88 19.19 -7.43
C GLU A 123 -8.36 18.59 -6.11
N CYS A 124 -8.61 19.24 -4.98
CA CYS A 124 -8.30 18.67 -3.67
C CYS A 124 -9.12 17.40 -3.40
N VAL A 125 -10.42 17.40 -3.72
CA VAL A 125 -11.29 16.23 -3.57
C VAL A 125 -10.83 15.05 -4.42
N GLU A 126 -10.44 15.27 -5.70
CA GLU A 126 -9.92 14.19 -6.56
C GLU A 126 -8.58 13.63 -6.06
N ASN A 127 -7.82 14.39 -5.28
CA ASN A 127 -6.59 13.91 -4.66
C ASN A 127 -6.80 13.15 -3.34
N ILE A 128 -8.05 12.98 -2.86
CA ILE A 128 -8.34 12.16 -1.68
C ILE A 128 -8.33 10.67 -2.08
N ASP A 129 -7.20 10.03 -1.84
CA ASP A 129 -7.05 8.58 -2.01
C ASP A 129 -7.94 7.77 -1.03
N ILE A 130 -8.68 6.80 -1.57
CA ILE A 130 -9.50 5.85 -0.81
C ILE A 130 -8.85 4.46 -0.78
N GLY A 131 -8.41 3.98 -1.95
CA GLY A 131 -7.86 2.64 -2.10
C GLY A 131 -6.52 2.47 -1.39
N GLY A 132 -5.65 3.49 -1.46
CA GLY A 132 -4.36 3.51 -0.79
C GLY A 132 -4.47 3.31 0.71
N PRO A 133 -5.19 4.18 1.46
CA PRO A 133 -5.36 4.02 2.90
C PRO A 133 -6.04 2.69 3.28
N ALA A 134 -7.00 2.22 2.48
CA ALA A 134 -7.65 0.93 2.71
C ALA A 134 -6.64 -0.23 2.64
N MET A 135 -5.80 -0.27 1.60
CA MET A 135 -4.78 -1.31 1.45
C MET A 135 -3.70 -1.20 2.54
N ILE A 136 -3.23 0.01 2.84
CA ILE A 136 -2.21 0.24 3.88
C ILE A 136 -2.70 -0.27 5.23
N ARG A 137 -3.93 0.08 5.63
CA ARG A 137 -4.50 -0.38 6.90
C ARG A 137 -4.71 -1.89 6.93
N ALA A 138 -5.13 -2.49 5.81
CA ALA A 138 -5.30 -3.93 5.69
C ALA A 138 -3.97 -4.69 5.89
N ALA A 139 -2.92 -4.29 5.17
CA ALA A 139 -1.59 -4.88 5.32
C ALA A 139 -1.00 -4.65 6.72
N SER A 140 -1.12 -3.44 7.25
CA SER A 140 -0.60 -3.08 8.58
C SER A 140 -1.30 -3.84 9.71
N LYS A 141 -2.61 -4.11 9.58
CA LYS A 141 -3.34 -4.97 10.52
C LYS A 141 -2.77 -6.39 10.53
N ASN A 142 -2.38 -6.91 9.37
CA ASN A 142 -1.89 -8.27 9.18
C ASN A 142 -0.35 -8.35 9.13
N HIS A 143 0.34 -7.51 9.89
CA HIS A 143 1.81 -7.41 9.86
C HIS A 143 2.54 -8.67 10.33
N ASP A 144 1.85 -9.61 10.96
CA ASP A 144 2.43 -10.92 11.24
C ASP A 144 2.77 -11.66 9.94
N ASP A 145 2.08 -11.35 8.83
CA ASP A 145 2.24 -12.03 7.54
C ASP A 145 2.63 -11.09 6.39
N VAL A 146 2.33 -9.79 6.49
CA VAL A 146 2.47 -8.83 5.38
C VAL A 146 3.41 -7.69 5.75
N ALA A 147 4.40 -7.42 4.90
CA ALA A 147 5.22 -6.20 4.98
C ALA A 147 4.53 -5.05 4.23
N VAL A 148 4.54 -3.84 4.79
CA VAL A 148 3.88 -2.66 4.19
C VAL A 148 4.85 -1.48 4.09
N VAL A 149 5.19 -1.08 2.88
CA VAL A 149 6.10 0.04 2.63
C VAL A 149 5.30 1.22 2.10
N VAL A 150 5.40 2.35 2.81
CA VAL A 150 4.70 3.59 2.47
C VAL A 150 5.60 4.75 2.05
N ASP A 151 6.92 4.50 2.01
CA ASP A 151 7.95 5.51 1.86
C ASP A 151 9.15 4.91 1.12
N PRO A 152 9.63 5.52 0.02
CA PRO A 152 10.81 5.04 -0.72
C PRO A 152 12.07 4.92 0.13
N ASP A 153 12.18 5.71 1.20
CA ASP A 153 13.33 5.67 2.12
C ASP A 153 13.53 4.30 2.79
N ASP A 154 12.48 3.46 2.87
CA ASP A 154 12.57 2.11 3.41
C ASP A 154 13.06 1.06 2.38
N TYR A 155 13.17 1.39 1.08
CA TYR A 155 13.53 0.43 0.04
C TYR A 155 14.92 -0.17 0.24
N ALA A 156 15.93 0.65 0.56
CA ALA A 156 17.30 0.17 0.71
C ALA A 156 17.43 -0.86 1.84
N ALA A 157 16.89 -0.55 3.03
CA ALA A 157 16.91 -1.45 4.17
C ALA A 157 16.13 -2.75 3.90
N LEU A 158 15.01 -2.68 3.16
CA LEU A 158 14.24 -3.86 2.80
C LEU A 158 14.96 -4.73 1.76
N ILE A 159 15.64 -4.13 0.77
CA ILE A 159 16.50 -4.85 -0.18
C ILE A 159 17.59 -5.63 0.57
N GLU A 160 18.29 -4.98 1.49
CA GLU A 160 19.34 -5.62 2.29
C GLU A 160 18.78 -6.78 3.13
N GLU A 161 17.61 -6.60 3.74
CA GLU A 161 16.96 -7.67 4.50
C GLU A 161 16.58 -8.86 3.61
N LEU A 162 15.95 -8.61 2.45
CA LEU A 162 15.56 -9.67 1.52
C LEU A 162 16.77 -10.46 1.03
N ALA A 163 17.87 -9.77 0.72
CA ALA A 163 19.12 -10.43 0.33
C ALA A 163 19.66 -11.31 1.47
N ALA A 164 19.73 -10.77 2.69
CA ALA A 164 20.25 -11.49 3.85
C ALA A 164 19.39 -12.69 4.24
N MET A 165 18.07 -12.59 4.10
CA MET A 165 17.08 -13.58 4.56
C MET A 165 16.51 -14.44 3.42
N ASN A 166 17.21 -14.52 2.28
CA ASN A 166 16.82 -15.34 1.14
C ASN A 166 15.38 -15.08 0.66
N GLY A 167 15.04 -13.82 0.41
CA GLY A 167 13.73 -13.37 -0.07
C GLY A 167 12.66 -13.24 1.03
N ALA A 168 13.00 -13.42 2.31
CA ALA A 168 12.06 -13.27 3.42
C ALA A 168 12.20 -11.94 4.18
N THR A 169 11.12 -11.54 4.84
CA THR A 169 11.11 -10.42 5.82
C THR A 169 11.06 -10.95 7.24
N ARG A 170 11.60 -10.18 8.19
CA ARG A 170 11.51 -10.47 9.63
C ARG A 170 10.27 -9.85 10.26
N LEU A 171 9.75 -10.48 11.31
CA LEU A 171 8.59 -9.99 12.05
C LEU A 171 8.85 -8.59 12.64
N ALA A 172 10.07 -8.36 13.13
CA ALA A 172 10.48 -7.05 13.63
C ALA A 172 10.36 -5.94 12.55
N THR A 173 10.80 -6.25 11.32
CA THR A 173 10.70 -5.34 10.18
C THR A 173 9.24 -5.08 9.81
N ARG A 174 8.42 -6.14 9.70
CA ARG A 174 6.99 -5.99 9.39
C ARG A 174 6.25 -5.15 10.44
N ARG A 175 6.54 -5.33 11.73
CA ARG A 175 5.97 -4.52 12.83
C ARG A 175 6.38 -3.06 12.77
N ARG A 176 7.66 -2.77 12.54
CA ARG A 176 8.18 -1.40 12.36
C ARG A 176 7.47 -0.70 11.20
N LEU A 177 7.40 -1.39 10.07
CA LEU A 177 6.73 -0.92 8.86
C LEU A 177 5.23 -0.65 9.09
N ALA A 178 4.53 -1.55 9.77
CA ALA A 178 3.12 -1.38 10.11
C ALA A 178 2.86 -0.17 11.03
N GLN A 179 3.73 0.06 12.01
CA GLN A 179 3.65 1.26 12.85
C GLN A 179 3.80 2.53 12.01
N LYS A 180 4.83 2.61 11.16
CA LYS A 180 5.07 3.75 10.26
C LYS A 180 3.89 3.96 9.31
N ALA A 181 3.34 2.88 8.77
CA ALA A 181 2.20 2.88 7.87
C ALA A 181 0.92 3.44 8.51
N PHE A 182 0.57 3.00 9.74
CA PHE A 182 -0.56 3.57 10.46
C PHE A 182 -0.34 5.06 10.79
N ALA A 183 0.88 5.45 11.20
CA ALA A 183 1.21 6.84 11.43
C ALA A 183 1.05 7.69 10.16
N ARG A 184 1.44 7.16 9.00
CA ARG A 184 1.27 7.85 7.72
C ARG A 184 -0.19 8.09 7.37
N THR A 185 -1.05 7.08 7.52
CA THR A 185 -2.51 7.24 7.27
C THR A 185 -3.15 8.18 8.28
N ALA A 186 -2.71 8.17 9.55
CA ALA A 186 -3.22 9.10 10.56
C ALA A 186 -2.88 10.56 10.22
N ALA A 187 -1.65 10.83 9.77
CA ALA A 187 -1.25 12.16 9.31
C ALA A 187 -2.04 12.60 8.06
N TYR A 188 -2.30 11.67 7.13
CA TYR A 188 -3.06 11.94 5.91
C TYR A 188 -4.52 12.29 6.22
N ASP A 189 -5.20 11.50 7.04
CA ASP A 189 -6.58 11.78 7.46
C ASP A 189 -6.70 13.07 8.28
N ALA A 190 -5.67 13.39 9.10
CA ALA A 190 -5.61 14.67 9.81
C ALA A 190 -5.54 15.85 8.83
N ALA A 191 -4.73 15.76 7.77
CA ALA A 191 -4.65 16.80 6.75
C ALA A 191 -6.00 17.02 6.05
N ILE A 192 -6.66 15.94 5.63
CA ILE A 192 -7.97 15.99 4.96
C ILE A 192 -9.04 16.58 5.87
N SER A 193 -9.16 16.06 7.10
CA SER A 193 -10.17 16.51 8.06
C SER A 193 -10.00 17.99 8.41
N ASN A 194 -8.75 18.43 8.63
CA ASN A 194 -8.47 19.83 8.96
C ASN A 194 -8.72 20.76 7.77
N TRP A 195 -8.44 20.34 6.55
CA TRP A 195 -8.78 21.08 5.34
C TRP A 195 -10.29 21.19 5.15
N LEU A 196 -11.04 20.08 5.28
CA LEU A 196 -12.51 20.10 5.19
C LEU A 196 -13.15 21.03 6.22
N ALA A 197 -12.65 21.06 7.46
CA ALA A 197 -13.10 21.99 8.47
C ALA A 197 -12.94 23.46 8.04
N GLN A 198 -11.82 23.80 7.38
CA GLN A 198 -11.61 25.14 6.81
C GLN A 198 -12.62 25.43 5.68
N GLN A 199 -12.89 24.46 4.81
CA GLN A 199 -13.83 24.66 3.68
C GLN A 199 -15.26 24.96 4.15
N ILE A 200 -15.68 24.42 5.30
CA ILE A 200 -17.00 24.68 5.88
C ILE A 200 -17.02 25.82 6.91
N GLY A 201 -15.89 26.51 7.14
CA GLY A 201 -15.78 27.59 8.11
C GLY A 201 -15.85 27.14 9.58
N GLU A 202 -15.59 25.87 9.88
CA GLU A 202 -15.61 25.32 11.24
C GLU A 202 -14.26 25.53 11.92
N ALA A 203 -14.20 26.53 12.81
CA ALA A 203 -12.97 26.89 13.52
C ALA A 203 -12.65 25.93 14.69
N SER A 204 -13.67 25.32 15.30
CA SER A 204 -13.54 24.49 16.51
C SER A 204 -14.34 23.19 16.36
N PRO A 205 -13.97 22.32 15.40
CA PRO A 205 -14.70 21.09 15.17
C PRO A 205 -14.66 20.21 16.43
N PRO A 206 -15.72 19.43 16.71
CA PRO A 206 -15.76 18.52 17.86
C PRO A 206 -14.65 17.45 17.81
N LEU A 207 -14.10 17.17 16.63
CA LEU A 207 -12.95 16.30 16.43
C LEU A 207 -11.87 17.06 15.66
N ARG A 208 -10.65 17.11 16.22
CA ARG A 208 -9.46 17.67 15.58
C ARG A 208 -8.32 16.68 15.68
N ALA A 209 -7.63 16.42 14.57
CA ALA A 209 -6.48 15.53 14.52
C ALA A 209 -5.21 16.30 14.19
N PHE A 210 -4.10 15.89 14.79
CA PHE A 210 -2.76 16.42 14.52
C PHE A 210 -1.85 15.24 14.16
N GLY A 211 -1.15 15.37 13.04
CA GLY A 211 -0.20 14.37 12.56
C GLY A 211 0.77 14.99 11.57
N GLY A 212 1.90 14.33 11.33
CA GLY A 212 2.94 14.85 10.44
C GLY A 212 4.23 14.04 10.52
N ARG A 213 5.26 14.54 9.84
CA ARG A 213 6.63 14.02 9.95
C ARG A 213 7.33 14.70 11.12
N LEU A 214 8.16 13.95 11.85
CA LEU A 214 9.10 14.52 12.81
C LEU A 214 10.32 15.04 12.05
N ALA A 215 10.86 16.18 12.49
CA ALA A 215 12.06 16.80 11.94
C ALA A 215 13.33 16.05 12.34
#